data_AF-A0A425WQT6-F1
#
_entry.id   AF-A0A425WQT6-F1
#
_cell.length_a   1.000
_cell.length_b   1.000
_cell.length_c   1.000
_cell.angle_alpha   90.00
_cell.angle_beta   90.00
_cell.angle_gamma   90.00
#
_symmetry.space_group_name_H-M   'P 1'
#
loop_
_entity.id
_entity.type
_entity.pdbx_description
1 polymer ?
#
loop_
_entity_poly.entity_id
_entity_poly.type
_entity_poly.pdbx_seq_one_letter_code
_entity_poly.pdbx_strand_id
1 'polypeptide(L)' 'MDRKTLVEESIHSGEMEGAYVSAEFRKDADEYVKGNIPIEDLMRRTKRRWDSKRKKGAPHVG' A
#
# COMPACT_ATOMS: atom_id res chain seq x y z
N MET A 1 21.01 -0.42 1.54
CA MET A 1 19.60 -0.32 1.97
C MET A 1 18.89 -1.60 1.61
N ASP A 2 18.28 -2.28 2.58
CA ASP A 2 17.47 -3.47 2.33
C ASP A 2 16.01 -3.07 2.06
N ARG A 3 15.30 -3.85 1.23
CA ARG A 3 13.89 -3.57 0.90
C ARG A 3 13.01 -3.55 2.15
N LYS A 4 13.31 -4.38 3.14
CA LYS A 4 12.59 -4.45 4.41
C LYS A 4 12.71 -3.13 5.17
N THR A 5 13.94 -2.62 5.34
CA THR A 5 14.19 -1.34 6.02
C THR A 5 13.45 -0.19 5.36
N LEU A 6 13.52 -0.09 4.02
CA LEU A 6 12.80 0.95 3.26
C LEU A 6 11.27 0.88 3.48
N VAL A 7 10.71 -0.32 3.50
CA VAL A 7 9.27 -0.53 3.73
C VAL A 7 8.89 -0.17 5.18
N GLU A 8 9.67 -0.61 6.16
CA GLU A 8 9.43 -0.34 7.57
C GLU A 8 9.51 1.16 7.87
N GLU A 9 10.52 1.87 7.35
CA GLU A 9 10.65 3.32 7.49
C GLU A 9 9.50 4.08 6.82
N SER A 10 9.11 3.68 5.61
CA SER A 10 7.99 4.32 4.89
C SER A 10 6.67 4.16 5.62
N ILE A 11 6.43 2.97 6.18
CA ILE A 11 5.24 2.68 6.98
C ILE A 11 5.27 3.49 8.27
N HIS A 12 6.40 3.51 8.98
CA HIS A 12 6.51 4.21 10.25
C HIS A 12 6.35 5.72 10.07
N SER A 13 6.93 6.27 8.99
CA SER A 13 6.71 7.65 8.59
C SER A 13 5.22 7.94 8.36
N GLY A 14 4.53 7.09 7.60
CA GLY A 14 3.10 7.24 7.37
C GLY A 14 2.28 7.13 8.65
N GLU A 15 2.60 6.20 9.55
CA GLU A 15 1.92 6.03 10.84
C GLU A 15 2.10 7.25 11.74
N MET A 16 3.29 7.88 11.74
CA MET A 16 3.52 9.15 12.44
C MET A 16 2.69 10.31 11.86
N GLU A 17 2.41 10.29 10.56
CA GLU A 17 1.53 11.26 9.89
C GLU A 17 0.03 10.91 10.05
N GLY A 18 -0.30 9.85 10.77
CA GLY A 18 -1.68 9.38 10.99
C GLY A 18 -2.25 8.55 9.83
N ALA A 19 -1.42 8.14 8.87
CA ALA A 19 -1.85 7.27 7.77
C ALA A 19 -2.07 5.83 8.26
N TYR A 20 -3.20 5.24 7.87
CA TYR A 20 -3.49 3.84 8.18
C TYR A 20 -2.94 2.90 7.11
N VAL A 21 -2.11 1.95 7.54
CA VAL A 21 -1.58 0.89 6.66
C VAL A 21 -2.44 -0.36 6.75
N SER A 22 -3.20 -0.63 5.69
CA SER A 22 -4.07 -1.82 5.62
C SER A 22 -3.28 -3.14 5.65
N ALA A 23 -3.87 -4.19 6.23
CA ALA A 23 -3.31 -5.54 6.23
C ALA A 23 -2.99 -6.07 4.81
N GLU A 24 -3.85 -5.74 3.84
CA GLU A 24 -3.64 -6.07 2.43
C GLU A 24 -2.39 -5.39 1.86
N PHE A 25 -2.11 -4.14 2.24
CA PHE A 25 -0.88 -3.46 1.84
C PHE A 25 0.34 -4.09 2.49
N ARG A 26 0.25 -4.46 3.77
CA ARG A 26 1.31 -5.17 4.49
C ARG A 26 1.70 -6.47 3.77
N LYS A 27 0.71 -7.22 3.27
CA LYS A 27 0.93 -8.46 2.51
C LYS A 27 1.64 -8.23 1.17
N ASP A 28 1.21 -7.22 0.40
CA ASP A 28 1.88 -6.89 -0.85
C ASP A 28 3.31 -6.35 -0.60
N ALA A 29 3.53 -5.61 0.48
CA ALA A 29 4.85 -5.12 0.85
C ALA A 29 5.80 -6.26 1.26
N ASP A 30 5.31 -7.28 1.97
CA ASP A 30 6.07 -8.49 2.29
C ASP A 30 6.51 -9.25 1.03
N GLU A 31 5.62 -9.38 0.03
CA GLU A 31 5.96 -9.98 -1.27
C GLU A 31 7.05 -9.19 -2.02
N TYR A 32 7.02 -7.85 -1.92
CA TYR A 32 8.07 -6.99 -2.48
C TYR A 32 9.41 -7.16 -1.76
N VAL A 33 9.39 -7.22 -0.42
CA VAL A 33 10.57 -7.46 0.42
C VAL A 33 11.21 -8.80 0.09
N LYS A 34 10.41 -9.86 -0.06
CA LYS A 34 10.87 -11.19 -0.50
C LYS A 34 11.37 -11.23 -1.94
N GLY A 35 11.06 -10.19 -2.74
CA GLY A 35 11.41 -10.11 -4.15
C GLY A 35 10.52 -10.92 -5.08
N ASN A 36 9.36 -11.36 -4.59
CA ASN A 36 8.34 -12.06 -5.39
C ASN A 36 7.64 -11.12 -6.36
N ILE A 37 7.61 -9.81 -6.06
CA ILE A 37 7.06 -8.78 -6.95
C ILE A 37 8.01 -7.57 -7.07
N PRO A 38 8.06 -6.90 -8.23
CA PRO A 38 8.72 -5.60 -8.35
C PRO A 38 7.90 -4.48 -7.70
N ILE A 39 8.55 -3.34 -7.43
CA ILE A 39 7.92 -2.15 -6.85
C ILE A 39 6.73 -1.63 -7.70
N GLU A 40 6.81 -1.79 -9.02
CA GLU A 40 5.73 -1.41 -9.94
C GLU A 40 4.46 -2.23 -9.70
N ASP A 41 4.60 -3.51 -9.37
CA ASP A 41 3.46 -4.39 -9.04
C ASP A 41 2.84 -3.99 -7.69
N LEU A 42 3.67 -3.71 -6.68
CA LEU A 42 3.23 -3.22 -5.37
C LEU A 42 2.40 -1.93 -5.54
N MET A 43 2.90 -0.97 -6.31
CA MET A 43 2.20 0.29 -6.60
C MET A 43 0.92 0.06 -7.39
N ARG A 44 0.94 -0.80 -8.42
CA ARG A 44 -0.25 -1.13 -9.22
C ARG A 44 -1.36 -1.77 -8.39
N ARG A 45 -1.02 -2.71 -7.50
CA ARG A 45 -1.99 -3.34 -6.57
C ARG A 45 -2.58 -2.33 -5.59
N THR A 46 -1.74 -1.47 -5.03
CA THR A 46 -2.15 -0.40 -4.12
C THR A 46 -3.09 0.59 -4.80
N LYS A 47 -2.75 1.06 -6.01
CA LYS A 47 -3.58 1.97 -6.81
C LYS A 47 -4.93 1.35 -7.18
N ARG A 48 -4.97 0.08 -7.60
CA ARG A 48 -6.24 -0.62 -7.89
C ARG A 48 -7.16 -0.67 -6.66
N ARG A 49 -6.60 -0.93 -5.47
CA ARG A 49 -7.38 -0.94 -4.21
C ARG A 49 -7.90 0.45 -3.86
N TRP A 50 -7.08 1.49 -4.05
CA TRP A 50 -7.50 2.87 -3.80
C TRP A 50 -8.62 3.31 -4.75
N ASP A 51 -8.51 3.01 -6.05
CA ASP A 51 -9.57 3.30 -7.03
C ASP A 51 -10.87 2.51 -6.75
N SER A 52 -10.75 1.23 -6.38
CA SER A 52 -11.91 0.41 -6.02
C SER A 52 -12.62 0.91 -4.75
N LYS A 53 -11.87 1.28 -3.71
CA LYS A 53 -12.45 1.89 -2.50
C LYS A 53 -13.09 3.24 -2.79
N ARG A 54 -12.46 4.08 -3.62
CA ARG A 54 -13.02 5.38 -4.04
C ARG A 54 -14.32 5.21 -4.82
N LYS A 55 -14.41 4.23 -5.72
CA LYS A 55 -15.65 3.91 -6.46
C LYS A 55 -16.75 3.34 -5.58
N LYS A 56 -16.42 2.59 -4.52
CA LYS A 56 -17.40 2.08 -3.55
C LYS A 56 -17.85 3.12 -2.51
N GLY A 57 -17.05 4.16 -2.27
CA GLY A 57 -17.31 5.21 -1.28
C GLY A 57 -17.88 6.50 -1.84
N ALA A 58 -18.00 6.66 -3.16
CA ALA A 58 -18.70 7.80 -3.75
C ALA A 58 -20.21 7.58 -3.59
N PRO A 59 -20.96 8.43 -2.84
CA PRO A 59 -22.39 8.45 -3.00
C PRO A 59 -22.67 8.84 -4.45
N HIS A 60 -23.51 8.07 -5.13
CA HIS A 60 -24.17 8.56 -6.34
C HIS A 60 -24.96 9.81 -5.93
N VAL A 61 -24.36 10.99 -6.11
CA VAL A 61 -25.09 12.25 -6.12
C VAL A 61 -25.65 12.36 -7.53
N GLY A 62 -26.87 11.87 -7.69
CA GLY A 62 -27.77 12.23 -8.79
C GLY A 62 -28.60 13.44 -8.40
#